data_AF-A0A4V3DF32-F1
#
_entry.id   AF-A0A4V3DF32-F1
#
_cell.length_a   1.000
_cell.length_b   1.000
_cell.length_c   1.000
_cell.angle_alpha   90.00
_cell.angle_beta   90.00
_cell.angle_gamma   90.00
#
_symmetry.space_group_name_H-M   'P 1'
#
loop_
_entity.id
_entity.type
_entity.pdbx_description
1 polymer ?
#
loop_
_entity_poly.entity_id
_entity_poly.type
_entity_poly.pdbx_seq_one_letter_code
_entity_poly.pdbx_strand_id
1 'polypeptide(L)'
;MIHATPLAALRAGGKTALARALAQLESSPDEAAITALLDEAHALPTAHVIGLTGPPGVGKSTLAGALIQAYRAAGKRIAVIAIDPSSKRSGGALLGDRTRLRTDPEDDGIFVRSMAARDQLGGLAEITYAAMVLMRALYDVVLIETVGVGQSETDIALAADTVLFCVQPGSGDSLQFMKAGIVEIPDVVAVTKGDLGRAAIRARADVKGALGLGAGRQEEGAWQVPVLIVSANAAEGIDRLVAAMDEHAAWLREAGRLARKRAAQASAWIEAAIRERWGREGLKRLAGSLADVTADTRQSPFRILAELARRL
;
A
#
# COMPACT_ATOMS: atom_id res chain seq x y z
N MET A 1 17.26 14.82 -27.10
CA MET A 1 16.78 15.23 -25.76
C MET A 1 15.32 14.83 -25.67
N ILE A 2 15.00 13.77 -24.92
CA ILE A 2 13.62 13.39 -24.65
C ILE A 2 13.18 14.29 -23.49
N HIS A 3 12.35 15.30 -23.78
CA HIS A 3 11.76 16.11 -22.72
C HIS A 3 10.88 15.20 -21.86
N ALA A 4 11.18 15.11 -20.57
CA ALA A 4 10.28 14.50 -19.60
C ALA A 4 8.88 15.09 -19.80
N THR A 5 7.85 14.25 -19.88
CA THR A 5 6.46 14.75 -19.97
C THR A 5 6.16 15.45 -18.65
N PRO A 6 5.94 16.78 -18.62
CA PRO A 6 5.71 17.48 -17.36
C PRO A 6 4.44 16.98 -16.68
N LEU A 7 4.34 17.12 -15.36
CA LEU A 7 3.16 16.71 -14.61
C LEU A 7 1.87 17.37 -15.15
N ALA A 8 1.98 18.61 -15.62
CA ALA A 8 0.88 19.33 -16.28
C ALA A 8 0.39 18.62 -17.56
N ALA A 9 1.29 18.06 -18.36
CA ALA A 9 0.94 17.31 -19.56
C ALA A 9 0.29 15.95 -19.22
N LEU A 10 0.69 15.30 -18.13
CA LEU A 10 -0.02 14.11 -17.63
C LEU A 10 -1.44 14.44 -17.17
N ARG A 11 -1.61 15.57 -16.49
CA ARG A 11 -2.94 16.04 -16.06
C ARG A 11 -3.85 16.31 -17.27
N ALA A 12 -3.33 16.95 -18.32
CA ALA A 12 -4.08 17.22 -19.55
C ALA A 12 -4.36 15.95 -20.38
N GLY A 13 -3.42 15.00 -20.39
CA GLY A 13 -3.52 13.75 -21.16
C GLY A 13 -4.32 12.63 -20.49
N GLY A 14 -4.84 12.86 -19.28
CA GLY A 14 -5.76 11.94 -18.59
C GLY A 14 -5.21 10.54 -18.33
N LYS A 15 -6.09 9.54 -18.31
CA LYS A 15 -5.76 8.15 -17.96
C LYS A 15 -4.69 7.55 -18.87
N THR A 16 -4.75 7.81 -20.17
CA THR A 16 -3.80 7.24 -21.14
C THR A 16 -2.39 7.75 -20.92
N ALA A 17 -2.22 9.05 -20.66
CA ALA A 17 -0.91 9.63 -20.38
C ALA A 17 -0.32 9.05 -19.08
N LEU A 18 -1.13 8.95 -18.02
CA LEU A 18 -0.71 8.33 -16.76
C LEU A 18 -0.33 6.85 -16.94
N ALA A 19 -1.11 6.08 -17.69
CA ALA A 19 -0.82 4.67 -17.94
C ALA A 19 0.52 4.48 -18.69
N ARG A 20 0.84 5.36 -19.63
CA ARG A 20 2.13 5.37 -20.34
C ARG A 20 3.29 5.75 -19.43
N ALA A 21 3.12 6.79 -18.61
CA ALA A 21 4.15 7.19 -17.64
C ALA A 21 4.46 6.07 -16.63
N LEU A 22 3.42 5.38 -16.14
CA LEU A 22 3.59 4.22 -15.25
C LEU A 22 4.26 3.03 -15.95
N ALA A 23 3.95 2.79 -17.23
CA ALA A 23 4.62 1.76 -18.00
C ALA A 23 6.12 2.07 -18.21
N GLN A 24 6.45 3.34 -18.47
CA GLN A 24 7.84 3.79 -18.61
C GLN A 24 8.59 3.71 -17.27
N LEU A 25 7.95 4.10 -16.17
CA LEU A 25 8.45 3.89 -14.80
C LEU A 25 8.75 2.41 -14.53
N GLU A 26 7.92 1.49 -15.03
CA GLU A 26 8.12 0.04 -14.88
C GLU A 26 9.25 -0.53 -15.72
N SER A 27 9.48 0.00 -16.92
CA SER A 27 10.54 -0.48 -17.81
C SER A 27 11.90 0.16 -17.51
N SER A 28 11.92 1.42 -17.05
CA SER A 28 13.12 2.24 -16.96
C SER A 28 13.06 3.21 -15.77
N PRO A 29 13.02 2.69 -14.53
CA PRO A 29 12.79 3.50 -13.32
C PRO A 29 13.89 4.53 -13.04
N ASP A 30 15.11 4.28 -13.51
CA ASP A 30 16.28 5.17 -13.32
C ASP A 30 16.50 6.14 -14.49
N GLU A 31 15.59 6.19 -15.46
CA GLU A 31 15.70 7.16 -16.55
C GLU A 31 15.56 8.59 -16.02
N ALA A 32 16.47 9.49 -16.38
CA ALA A 32 16.48 10.87 -15.87
C ALA A 32 15.14 11.61 -16.06
N ALA A 33 14.42 11.30 -17.14
CA ALA A 33 13.10 11.87 -17.39
C ALA A 33 12.04 11.40 -16.37
N ILE A 34 12.11 10.13 -15.94
CA ILE A 34 11.23 9.58 -14.91
C ILE A 34 11.59 10.17 -13.54
N THR A 35 12.88 10.27 -13.22
CA THR A 35 13.34 10.93 -11.98
C THR A 35 12.83 12.36 -11.89
N ALA A 36 13.01 13.16 -12.95
CA ALA A 36 12.54 14.55 -12.97
C ALA A 36 11.01 14.66 -12.81
N LEU A 37 10.24 13.75 -13.43
CA LEU A 37 8.79 13.69 -13.26
C LEU A 37 8.40 13.35 -11.82
N LEU A 38 9.09 12.38 -11.19
CA LEU A 38 8.83 12.01 -9.81
C LEU A 38 9.19 13.13 -8.83
N ASP A 39 10.26 13.89 -9.09
CA ASP A 39 10.64 15.06 -8.30
C ASP A 39 9.56 16.15 -8.37
N GLU A 40 9.06 16.46 -9.58
CA GLU A 40 7.94 17.39 -9.77
C GLU A 40 6.68 16.91 -9.03
N ALA A 41 6.33 15.63 -9.16
CA ALA A 41 5.18 15.04 -8.48
C ALA A 41 5.34 15.04 -6.95
N HIS A 42 6.55 14.78 -6.45
CA HIS A 42 6.85 14.80 -5.01
C HIS A 42 6.69 16.19 -4.41
N ALA A 43 7.08 17.24 -5.16
CA ALA A 43 6.96 18.63 -4.73
C ALA A 43 5.52 19.15 -4.70
N LEU A 44 4.60 18.52 -5.44
CA LEU A 44 3.21 18.98 -5.60
C LEU A 44 2.18 17.92 -5.16
N PRO A 45 2.22 17.41 -3.91
CA PRO A 45 1.29 16.39 -3.47
C PRO A 45 -0.11 16.98 -3.28
N THR A 46 -1.11 16.35 -3.89
CA THR A 46 -2.52 16.77 -3.79
C THR A 46 -3.34 15.77 -2.98
N ALA A 47 -3.20 14.48 -3.27
CA ALA A 47 -4.07 13.45 -2.73
C ALA A 47 -3.82 13.16 -1.24
N HIS A 48 -4.90 12.72 -0.58
CA HIS A 48 -4.79 11.90 0.62
C HIS A 48 -4.57 10.43 0.23
N VAL A 49 -3.53 9.80 0.76
CA VAL A 49 -3.18 8.41 0.45
C VAL A 49 -3.70 7.48 1.55
N ILE A 50 -4.57 6.54 1.17
CA ILE A 50 -5.20 5.58 2.07
C ILE A 50 -4.65 4.19 1.74
N GLY A 51 -4.10 3.51 2.74
CA GLY A 51 -3.66 2.12 2.66
C GLY A 51 -4.75 1.19 3.18
N LEU A 52 -5.28 0.31 2.35
CA LEU A 52 -6.29 -0.68 2.70
C LEU A 52 -5.65 -2.05 2.88
N THR A 53 -5.70 -2.57 4.11
CA THR A 53 -5.04 -3.83 4.46
C THR A 53 -5.90 -4.70 5.37
N GLY A 54 -5.51 -5.95 5.56
CA GLY A 54 -6.28 -6.95 6.32
C GLY A 54 -6.19 -8.36 5.70
N PRO A 55 -6.60 -9.40 6.44
CA PRO A 55 -6.41 -10.79 6.03
C PRO A 55 -7.16 -11.13 4.73
N PRO A 56 -6.83 -12.26 4.08
CA PRO A 56 -7.53 -12.70 2.87
C PRO A 56 -9.01 -12.96 3.17
N GLY A 57 -9.89 -12.66 2.21
CA GLY A 57 -11.32 -12.92 2.35
C GLY A 57 -12.09 -11.98 3.29
N VAL A 58 -11.40 -11.03 3.93
CA VAL A 58 -12.01 -10.01 4.81
C VAL A 58 -12.96 -9.06 4.06
N GLY A 59 -12.86 -8.98 2.73
CA GLY A 59 -13.71 -8.13 1.89
C GLY A 59 -13.07 -6.80 1.47
N LYS A 60 -11.73 -6.71 1.41
CA LYS A 60 -10.98 -5.51 1.00
C LYS A 60 -11.44 -4.98 -0.36
N SER A 61 -11.41 -5.79 -1.41
CA SER A 61 -11.73 -5.33 -2.77
C SER A 61 -13.19 -4.88 -2.91
N THR A 62 -14.12 -5.54 -2.19
CA THR A 62 -15.52 -5.11 -2.13
C THR A 62 -15.65 -3.76 -1.42
N LEU A 63 -14.93 -3.57 -0.31
CA LEU A 63 -14.90 -2.29 0.40
C LEU A 63 -14.23 -1.19 -0.45
N ALA A 64 -13.15 -1.49 -1.16
CA ALA A 64 -12.49 -0.58 -2.08
C ALA A 64 -13.46 -0.11 -3.17
N GLY A 65 -14.28 -1.01 -3.74
CA GLY A 65 -15.35 -0.66 -4.66
C GLY A 65 -16.36 0.32 -4.08
N ALA A 66 -16.82 0.07 -2.84
CA ALA A 66 -17.74 0.97 -2.14
C ALA A 66 -17.11 2.35 -1.83
N LEU A 67 -15.83 2.38 -1.46
CA LEU A 67 -15.08 3.63 -1.23
C LEU A 67 -14.91 4.43 -2.51
N ILE A 68 -14.61 3.79 -3.64
CA ILE A 68 -14.54 4.45 -4.95
C ILE A 68 -15.89 5.12 -5.25
N GLN A 69 -16.99 4.40 -5.11
CA GLN A 69 -18.33 4.96 -5.33
C GLN A 69 -18.63 6.15 -4.41
N ALA A 70 -18.31 6.05 -3.12
CA ALA A 70 -18.53 7.14 -2.17
C ALA A 70 -17.70 8.40 -2.52
N TYR A 71 -16.42 8.25 -2.84
CA TYR A 71 -15.58 9.39 -3.23
C TYR A 71 -16.01 10.00 -4.56
N ARG A 72 -16.42 9.18 -5.54
CA ARG A 72 -16.95 9.67 -6.81
C ARG A 72 -18.28 10.41 -6.63
N ALA A 73 -19.18 9.91 -5.79
CA ALA A 73 -20.43 10.60 -5.43
C ALA A 73 -20.16 11.96 -4.77
N ALA A 74 -19.06 12.10 -4.03
CA ALA A 74 -18.57 13.37 -3.48
C ALA A 74 -17.78 14.25 -4.49
N GLY A 75 -17.75 13.86 -5.77
CA GLY A 75 -17.05 14.60 -6.83
C GLY A 75 -15.51 14.48 -6.81
N LYS A 76 -14.93 13.62 -5.97
CA LYS A 76 -13.47 13.45 -5.83
C LYS A 76 -12.92 12.50 -6.88
N ARG A 77 -11.77 12.83 -7.47
CA ARG A 77 -11.03 11.92 -8.36
C ARG A 77 -10.21 10.96 -7.51
N ILE A 78 -10.31 9.67 -7.79
CA ILE A 78 -9.66 8.60 -7.04
C ILE A 78 -8.78 7.73 -7.96
N ALA A 79 -7.54 7.51 -7.54
CA ALA A 79 -6.67 6.50 -8.14
C ALA A 79 -6.50 5.31 -7.19
N VAL A 80 -6.38 4.11 -7.74
CA VAL A 80 -6.28 2.85 -7.00
C VAL A 80 -5.03 2.09 -7.46
N ILE A 81 -4.19 1.71 -6.50
CA ILE A 81 -3.08 0.78 -6.70
C ILE A 81 -3.45 -0.53 -6.01
N ALA A 82 -3.80 -1.54 -6.79
CA ALA A 82 -4.05 -2.89 -6.29
C ALA A 82 -2.75 -3.69 -6.34
N ILE A 83 -2.25 -4.11 -5.18
CA ILE A 83 -1.07 -4.95 -5.08
C ILE A 83 -1.53 -6.40 -5.21
N ASP A 84 -1.02 -7.08 -6.22
CA ASP A 84 -1.32 -8.47 -6.55
C ASP A 84 -0.14 -9.39 -6.23
N PRO A 85 -0.37 -10.68 -5.92
CA PRO A 85 0.71 -11.67 -5.87
C PRO A 85 1.52 -11.67 -7.17
N SER A 86 2.81 -11.97 -7.08
CA SER A 86 3.68 -12.10 -8.24
C SER A 86 3.43 -13.42 -8.98
N SER A 87 3.35 -13.36 -10.31
CA SER A 87 3.36 -14.53 -11.18
C SER A 87 4.76 -15.17 -11.18
N LYS A 88 4.86 -16.45 -10.77
CA LYS A 88 6.12 -17.21 -10.81
C LYS A 88 6.73 -17.33 -12.21
N ARG A 89 5.92 -17.16 -13.26
CA ARG A 89 6.36 -17.31 -14.66
C ARG A 89 6.80 -15.99 -15.30
N SER A 90 6.09 -14.90 -15.01
CA SER A 90 6.30 -13.60 -15.68
C SER A 90 6.83 -12.50 -14.76
N GLY A 91 6.83 -12.71 -13.44
CA GLY A 91 7.18 -11.68 -12.44
C GLY A 91 6.17 -10.53 -12.32
N GLY A 92 5.17 -10.47 -13.20
CA GLY A 92 4.08 -9.47 -13.18
C GLY A 92 2.94 -9.83 -12.23
N ALA A 93 1.94 -8.96 -12.15
CA ALA A 93 0.76 -9.17 -11.32
C ALA A 93 0.02 -10.43 -11.78
N LEU A 94 -0.20 -11.37 -10.86
CA LEU A 94 -0.76 -12.70 -11.17
C LEU A 94 -2.24 -12.63 -11.55
N LEU A 95 -3.01 -11.81 -10.84
CA LEU A 95 -4.47 -11.80 -10.93
C LEU A 95 -4.98 -10.63 -11.76
N GLY A 96 -4.22 -9.53 -11.82
CA GLY A 96 -4.61 -8.35 -12.58
C GLY A 96 -5.99 -7.87 -12.14
N ASP A 97 -6.16 -7.67 -10.83
CA ASP A 97 -7.44 -7.58 -10.09
C ASP A 97 -8.44 -6.49 -10.55
N ARG A 98 -8.21 -5.85 -11.71
CA ARG A 98 -9.20 -5.09 -12.51
C ARG A 98 -10.55 -5.80 -12.67
N THR A 99 -10.60 -7.14 -12.58
CA THR A 99 -11.86 -7.90 -12.66
C THR A 99 -12.70 -7.83 -11.40
N ARG A 100 -12.10 -7.58 -10.22
CA ARG A 100 -12.81 -7.48 -8.93
C ARG A 100 -13.32 -6.07 -8.66
N LEU A 101 -12.57 -5.05 -9.08
CA LEU A 101 -12.97 -3.64 -9.00
C LEU A 101 -13.71 -3.24 -10.27
N ARG A 102 -15.03 -3.48 -10.30
CA ARG A 102 -15.91 -3.02 -11.38
C ARG A 102 -15.98 -1.48 -11.35
N THR A 103 -15.20 -0.85 -12.22
CA THR A 103 -15.20 0.60 -12.43
C THR A 103 -15.69 0.89 -13.85
N ASP A 104 -16.31 2.05 -14.04
CA ASP A 104 -16.65 2.53 -15.38
C ASP A 104 -15.35 2.96 -16.10
N PRO A 105 -14.96 2.29 -17.20
CA PRO A 105 -13.77 2.66 -17.96
C PRO A 105 -13.79 4.12 -18.43
N GLU A 106 -14.98 4.68 -18.68
CA GLU A 106 -15.19 6.04 -19.20
C GLU A 106 -15.22 7.11 -18.09
N ASP A 107 -15.29 6.73 -16.80
CA ASP A 107 -15.22 7.73 -15.72
C ASP A 107 -13.78 8.23 -15.53
N ASP A 108 -13.44 9.35 -16.17
CA ASP A 108 -12.14 10.02 -16.08
C ASP A 108 -11.69 10.40 -14.65
N GLY A 109 -12.61 10.37 -13.68
CA GLY A 109 -12.28 10.54 -12.27
C GLY A 109 -11.76 9.28 -11.57
N ILE A 110 -11.71 8.12 -12.23
CA ILE A 110 -11.21 6.86 -11.67
C ILE A 110 -10.03 6.32 -12.46
N PHE A 111 -8.94 5.99 -11.79
CA PHE A 111 -7.82 5.26 -12.39
C PHE A 111 -7.42 4.04 -11.56
N VAL A 112 -7.30 2.87 -12.18
CA VAL A 112 -6.92 1.63 -11.48
C VAL A 112 -5.69 1.00 -12.12
N ARG A 113 -4.65 0.78 -11.31
CA ARG A 113 -3.43 0.06 -11.69
C ARG A 113 -3.22 -1.13 -10.77
N SER A 114 -3.09 -2.31 -11.36
CA SER A 114 -2.59 -3.49 -10.65
C SER A 114 -1.07 -3.50 -10.72
N MET A 115 -0.41 -3.78 -9.60
CA MET A 115 1.04 -3.89 -9.48
C MET A 115 1.41 -5.19 -8.79
N ALA A 116 2.46 -5.85 -9.27
CA ALA A 116 2.95 -7.05 -8.59
C ALA A 116 3.63 -6.68 -7.28
N ALA A 117 3.44 -7.48 -6.23
CA ALA A 117 4.24 -7.39 -5.01
C ALA A 117 5.75 -7.55 -5.28
N ARG A 118 6.11 -8.30 -6.35
CA ARG A 118 7.45 -8.76 -6.76
C ARG A 118 8.16 -9.58 -5.67
N ASP A 119 9.14 -10.39 -6.06
CA ASP A 119 9.97 -11.20 -5.13
C ASP A 119 10.99 -10.30 -4.42
N GLN A 120 10.53 -9.27 -3.71
CA GLN A 120 11.43 -8.42 -2.94
C GLN A 120 11.86 -9.08 -1.65
N LEU A 121 13.07 -8.73 -1.19
CA LEU A 121 13.63 -9.14 0.09
C LEU A 121 12.94 -8.51 1.32
N GLY A 122 11.65 -8.14 1.19
CA GLY A 122 10.84 -7.49 2.21
C GLY A 122 10.08 -6.28 1.65
N GLY A 123 8.76 -6.29 1.83
CA GLY A 123 7.87 -5.14 1.72
C GLY A 123 7.37 -4.64 0.37
N LEU A 124 6.79 -3.43 0.37
CA LEU A 124 6.15 -2.82 -0.80
C LEU A 124 7.15 -2.62 -1.94
N ALA A 125 6.70 -2.84 -3.18
CA ALA A 125 7.54 -2.61 -4.34
C ALA A 125 8.08 -1.20 -4.40
N GLU A 126 9.39 -1.07 -4.65
CA GLU A 126 10.06 0.21 -4.93
C GLU A 126 9.22 1.04 -5.91
N ILE A 127 8.69 0.37 -6.93
CA ILE A 127 7.85 0.96 -7.95
C ILE A 127 6.44 1.35 -7.50
N THR A 128 5.88 0.67 -6.49
CA THR A 128 4.58 1.01 -5.90
C THR A 128 4.65 2.38 -5.23
N TYR A 129 5.74 2.68 -4.51
CA TYR A 129 5.93 3.99 -3.90
C TYR A 129 6.05 5.10 -4.97
N ALA A 130 6.83 4.87 -6.03
CA ALA A 130 6.96 5.83 -7.12
C ALA A 130 5.63 6.07 -7.87
N ALA A 131 4.86 5.00 -8.14
CA ALA A 131 3.53 5.11 -8.72
C ALA A 131 2.56 5.88 -7.80
N MET A 132 2.60 5.62 -6.49
CA MET A 132 1.84 6.36 -5.48
C MET A 132 2.18 7.84 -5.52
N VAL A 133 3.47 8.22 -5.55
CA VAL A 133 3.91 9.62 -5.61
C VAL A 133 3.33 10.32 -6.85
N LEU A 134 3.37 9.67 -8.01
CA LEU A 134 2.82 10.22 -9.25
C LEU A 134 1.30 10.40 -9.16
N MET A 135 0.57 9.38 -8.70
CA MET A 135 -0.88 9.45 -8.54
C MET A 135 -1.30 10.49 -7.49
N ARG A 136 -0.52 10.62 -6.40
CA ARG A 136 -0.75 11.61 -5.34
C ARG A 136 -0.69 13.04 -5.86
N ALA A 137 0.08 13.31 -6.92
CA ALA A 137 0.16 14.63 -7.52
C ALA A 137 -0.99 14.94 -8.52
N LEU A 138 -1.75 13.91 -8.93
CA LEU A 138 -2.74 14.01 -10.01
C LEU A 138 -4.19 13.84 -9.54
N TYR A 139 -4.42 13.14 -8.42
CA TYR A 139 -5.75 12.81 -7.90
C TYR A 139 -6.03 13.46 -6.55
N ASP A 140 -7.26 13.35 -6.08
CA ASP A 140 -7.69 13.88 -4.79
C ASP A 140 -7.58 12.82 -3.68
N VAL A 141 -7.72 11.54 -4.07
CA VAL A 141 -7.54 10.37 -3.21
C VAL A 141 -6.72 9.31 -3.94
N VAL A 142 -5.77 8.68 -3.24
CA VAL A 142 -5.07 7.47 -3.72
C VAL A 142 -5.36 6.34 -2.74
N LEU A 143 -5.95 5.26 -3.21
CA LEU A 143 -6.20 4.05 -2.43
C LEU A 143 -5.19 2.97 -2.82
N ILE A 144 -4.48 2.41 -1.86
CA ILE A 144 -3.51 1.32 -2.07
C ILE A 144 -4.03 0.07 -1.36
N GLU A 145 -4.42 -0.95 -2.10
CA GLU A 145 -4.92 -2.22 -1.55
C GLU A 145 -3.79 -3.26 -1.52
N THR A 146 -3.59 -3.91 -0.37
CA THR A 146 -2.67 -5.06 -0.24
C THR A 146 -3.35 -6.37 -0.64
N VAL A 147 -2.57 -7.38 -0.99
CA VAL A 147 -3.08 -8.76 -1.21
C VAL A 147 -3.75 -9.31 0.06
N GLY A 148 -3.20 -8.96 1.23
CA GLY A 148 -3.59 -9.53 2.53
C GLY A 148 -2.91 -10.85 2.86
N VAL A 149 -1.75 -11.16 2.27
CA VAL A 149 -0.85 -12.21 2.76
C VAL A 149 0.58 -11.67 2.87
N GLY A 150 1.19 -11.81 4.06
CA GLY A 150 2.63 -11.63 4.28
C GLY A 150 3.02 -10.38 5.07
N GLN A 151 4.16 -9.79 4.69
CA GLN A 151 4.73 -8.59 5.35
C GLN A 151 4.18 -7.27 4.77
N SER A 152 3.55 -7.34 3.59
CA SER A 152 3.02 -6.17 2.87
C SER A 152 1.97 -5.41 3.67
N GLU A 153 1.32 -6.09 4.60
CA GLU A 153 0.31 -5.55 5.50
C GLU A 153 0.87 -4.53 6.47
N THR A 154 2.15 -4.66 6.84
CA THR A 154 2.85 -3.71 7.71
C THR A 154 3.50 -2.59 6.90
N ASP A 155 4.06 -2.92 5.73
CA ASP A 155 4.74 -1.96 4.87
C ASP A 155 3.81 -0.96 4.19
N ILE A 156 2.49 -1.22 4.16
CA ILE A 156 1.50 -0.24 3.69
C ILE A 156 1.61 1.11 4.41
N ALA A 157 2.02 1.10 5.69
CA ALA A 157 2.23 2.31 6.48
C ALA A 157 3.39 3.17 5.96
N LEU A 158 4.32 2.58 5.20
CA LEU A 158 5.42 3.28 4.55
C LEU A 158 4.97 4.06 3.30
N ALA A 159 3.77 3.80 2.78
CA ALA A 159 3.25 4.47 1.58
C ALA A 159 1.93 5.21 1.78
N ALA A 160 1.24 5.02 2.91
CA ALA A 160 -0.09 5.60 3.17
C ALA A 160 -0.07 6.70 4.25
N ASP A 161 -0.85 7.75 4.04
CA ASP A 161 -1.10 8.75 5.08
C ASP A 161 -2.03 8.19 6.17
N THR A 162 -3.07 7.45 5.77
CA THR A 162 -4.03 6.76 6.64
C THR A 162 -4.03 5.27 6.34
N VAL A 163 -3.80 4.42 7.35
CA VAL A 163 -3.96 2.96 7.21
C VAL A 163 -5.34 2.54 7.70
N LEU A 164 -6.15 2.04 6.76
CA LEU A 164 -7.43 1.40 7.01
C LEU A 164 -7.24 -0.12 7.12
N PHE A 165 -7.39 -0.64 8.34
CA PHE A 165 -7.32 -2.08 8.60
C PHE A 165 -8.70 -2.72 8.61
N CYS A 166 -8.87 -3.76 7.81
CA CYS A 166 -10.09 -4.55 7.74
C CYS A 166 -10.04 -5.74 8.70
N VAL A 167 -11.12 -5.93 9.45
CA VAL A 167 -11.35 -7.06 10.34
C VAL A 167 -12.65 -7.73 9.95
N GLN A 168 -12.68 -9.07 9.86
CA GLN A 168 -13.92 -9.78 9.59
C GLN A 168 -14.49 -10.40 10.87
N PRO A 169 -15.83 -10.43 11.03
CA PRO A 169 -16.48 -11.12 12.13
C PRO A 169 -16.13 -12.61 12.16
N GLY A 170 -15.89 -13.14 13.37
CA GLY A 170 -15.69 -14.58 13.59
C GLY A 170 -14.34 -15.15 13.12
N SER A 171 -13.39 -14.32 12.69
CA SER A 171 -12.04 -14.77 12.31
C SER A 171 -11.06 -14.59 13.45
N GLY A 172 -10.50 -15.70 13.95
CA GLY A 172 -9.40 -15.69 14.92
C GLY A 172 -8.14 -15.05 14.37
N ASP A 173 -7.93 -15.15 13.06
CA ASP A 173 -6.76 -14.60 12.37
C ASP A 173 -6.65 -13.09 12.59
N SER A 174 -7.75 -12.34 12.48
CA SER A 174 -7.70 -10.86 12.61
C SER A 174 -7.18 -10.40 13.97
N LEU A 175 -7.54 -11.11 15.05
CA LEU A 175 -7.03 -10.85 16.40
C LEU A 175 -5.58 -11.32 16.58
N GLN A 176 -5.19 -12.42 15.93
CA GLN A 176 -3.80 -12.88 15.94
C GLN A 176 -2.88 -11.93 15.17
N PHE A 177 -3.32 -11.41 14.02
CA PHE A 177 -2.61 -10.39 13.25
C PHE A 177 -2.35 -9.14 14.09
N MET A 178 -3.36 -8.65 14.81
CA MET A 178 -3.19 -7.55 15.76
C MET A 178 -2.14 -7.86 16.83
N LYS A 179 -2.16 -9.06 17.42
CA LYS A 179 -1.17 -9.50 18.42
C LYS A 179 0.24 -9.70 17.87
N ALA A 180 0.41 -9.81 16.55
CA ALA A 180 1.69 -9.99 15.89
C ALA A 180 2.41 -8.67 15.55
N GLY A 181 2.01 -7.55 16.18
CA GLY A 181 2.63 -6.23 16.00
C GLY A 181 1.85 -5.28 15.09
N ILE A 182 0.73 -5.71 14.50
CA ILE A 182 -0.11 -4.84 13.65
C ILE A 182 -0.94 -3.84 14.47
N VAL A 183 -1.12 -4.04 15.79
CA VAL A 183 -1.88 -3.12 16.67
C VAL A 183 -1.41 -1.67 16.59
N GLU A 184 -0.12 -1.43 16.30
CA GLU A 184 0.46 -0.09 16.25
C GLU A 184 0.27 0.62 14.89
N ILE A 185 -0.28 -0.10 13.90
CA ILE A 185 -0.31 0.33 12.50
C ILE A 185 -1.61 1.02 12.08
N PRO A 186 -2.83 0.57 12.45
CA PRO A 186 -4.04 1.14 11.89
C PRO A 186 -4.31 2.54 12.41
N ASP A 187 -4.60 3.46 11.49
CA ASP A 187 -5.14 4.77 11.82
C ASP A 187 -6.68 4.69 11.92
N VAL A 188 -7.32 3.76 11.19
CA VAL A 188 -8.76 3.47 11.21
C VAL A 188 -8.98 1.95 11.09
N VAL A 189 -9.96 1.40 11.81
CA VAL A 189 -10.36 -0.01 11.67
C VAL A 189 -11.79 -0.14 11.16
N ALA A 190 -11.97 -0.94 10.11
CA ALA A 190 -13.28 -1.34 9.60
C ALA A 190 -13.54 -2.83 9.91
N VAL A 191 -14.52 -3.09 10.76
CA VAL A 191 -15.14 -4.41 10.89
C VAL A 191 -16.10 -4.59 9.72
N THR A 192 -15.66 -5.37 8.73
CA THR A 192 -16.43 -5.64 7.50
C THR A 192 -17.58 -6.61 7.75
N LYS A 193 -18.41 -6.85 6.73
CA LYS A 193 -19.55 -7.79 6.79
C LYS A 193 -20.49 -7.48 7.98
N GLY A 194 -20.76 -6.18 8.19
CA GLY A 194 -21.59 -5.68 9.28
C GLY A 194 -23.02 -6.24 9.29
N ASP A 195 -23.49 -6.70 8.14
CA ASP A 195 -24.74 -7.44 7.94
C ASP A 195 -24.83 -8.75 8.74
N LEU A 196 -23.70 -9.26 9.26
CA LEU A 196 -23.68 -10.41 10.19
C LEU A 196 -24.09 -10.05 11.63
N GLY A 197 -24.50 -8.80 11.89
CA GLY A 197 -25.14 -8.37 13.13
C GLY A 197 -24.30 -8.61 14.39
N ARG A 198 -24.75 -9.52 15.27
CA ARG A 198 -24.11 -9.77 16.58
C ARG A 198 -22.65 -10.20 16.45
N ALA A 199 -22.28 -10.91 15.37
CA ALA A 199 -20.90 -11.30 15.13
C ALA A 199 -20.00 -10.08 14.88
N ALA A 200 -20.46 -9.10 14.09
CA ALA A 200 -19.72 -7.87 13.81
C ALA A 200 -19.60 -6.99 15.06
N ILE A 201 -20.66 -6.91 15.86
CA ILE A 201 -20.63 -6.19 17.15
C ILE A 201 -19.57 -6.78 18.09
N ARG A 202 -19.50 -8.12 18.17
CA ARG A 202 -18.48 -8.80 18.98
C ARG A 202 -17.07 -8.52 18.47
N ALA A 203 -16.82 -8.67 17.17
CA ALA A 203 -15.52 -8.39 16.58
C ALA A 203 -15.08 -6.93 16.81
N ARG A 204 -16.00 -5.96 16.73
CA ARG A 204 -15.72 -4.56 17.09
C ARG A 204 -15.27 -4.41 18.54
N ALA A 205 -15.94 -5.09 19.47
CA ALA A 205 -15.58 -5.06 20.89
C ALA A 205 -14.20 -5.68 21.12
N ASP A 206 -13.90 -6.81 20.48
CA ASP A 206 -12.60 -7.49 20.59
C ASP A 206 -11.46 -6.62 20.07
N VAL A 207 -11.65 -5.96 18.92
CA VAL A 207 -10.68 -5.00 18.36
C VAL A 207 -10.46 -3.81 19.30
N LYS A 208 -11.53 -3.21 19.81
CA LYS A 208 -11.41 -2.10 20.78
C LYS A 208 -10.65 -2.52 22.03
N GLY A 209 -10.90 -3.73 22.52
CA GLY A 209 -10.14 -4.31 23.64
C GLY A 209 -8.65 -4.46 23.31
N ALA A 210 -8.32 -4.97 22.12
CA ALA A 210 -6.93 -5.14 21.70
C ALA A 210 -6.19 -3.79 21.55
N LEU A 211 -6.82 -2.79 20.94
CA LEU A 211 -6.25 -1.44 20.80
C LEU A 211 -6.05 -0.76 22.16
N GLY A 212 -7.00 -0.92 23.08
CA GLY A 212 -6.92 -0.35 24.43
C GLY A 212 -5.79 -0.94 25.29
N LEU A 213 -5.32 -2.16 24.98
CA LEU A 213 -4.19 -2.79 25.67
C LEU A 213 -2.82 -2.35 25.12
N GLY A 214 -2.77 -1.96 23.83
CA GLY A 214 -1.56 -1.42 23.19
C GLY A 214 -1.35 0.08 23.40
N ALA A 215 -2.42 0.80 23.71
CA ALA A 215 -2.37 2.20 24.11
C ALA A 215 -1.81 2.35 25.53
N GLY A 216 -0.48 2.41 25.67
CA GLY A 216 0.16 2.99 26.86
C GLY A 216 -0.34 4.42 27.14
N ARG A 217 0.16 5.09 28.19
CA ARG A 217 -0.25 6.48 28.56
C ARG A 217 -0.28 7.37 27.31
N GLN A 218 -1.45 7.59 26.73
CA GLN A 218 -1.61 8.39 25.53
C GLN A 218 -1.35 9.85 25.89
N GLU A 219 -0.47 10.48 25.12
CA GLU A 219 -0.21 11.92 25.23
C GLU A 219 -1.47 12.70 24.83
N GLU A 220 -1.68 13.88 25.44
CA GLU A 220 -2.76 14.78 25.05
C GLU A 220 -2.63 15.12 23.55
N GLY A 221 -3.70 14.90 22.79
CA GLY A 221 -3.74 15.14 21.34
C GLY A 221 -3.34 13.94 20.46
N ALA A 222 -3.08 12.76 21.04
CA ALA A 222 -2.89 11.52 20.29
C ALA A 222 -4.17 11.13 19.52
N TRP A 223 -3.99 10.62 18.30
CA TRP A 223 -5.09 10.12 17.47
C TRP A 223 -5.73 8.88 18.11
N GLN A 224 -7.06 8.89 18.21
CA GLN A 224 -7.84 7.76 18.72
C GLN A 224 -8.37 6.95 17.55
N VAL A 225 -7.83 5.74 17.36
CA VAL A 225 -8.18 4.87 16.23
C VAL A 225 -9.68 4.49 16.29
N PRO A 226 -10.52 4.99 15.36
CA PRO A 226 -11.92 4.63 15.34
C PRO A 226 -12.10 3.20 14.82
N VAL A 227 -12.99 2.45 15.48
CA VAL A 227 -13.39 1.09 15.06
C VAL A 227 -14.84 1.10 14.63
N LEU A 228 -15.07 1.02 13.33
CA LEU A 228 -16.38 1.15 12.69
C LEU A 228 -16.86 -0.20 12.15
N ILE A 229 -18.17 -0.42 12.14
CA ILE A 229 -18.78 -1.59 11.47
C ILE A 229 -19.29 -1.11 10.12
N VAL A 230 -18.98 -1.85 9.05
CA VAL A 230 -19.40 -1.54 7.69
C VAL A 230 -19.89 -2.78 6.97
N SER A 231 -20.87 -2.60 6.08
CA SER A 231 -21.25 -3.60 5.09
C SER A 231 -21.18 -2.98 3.70
N ALA A 232 -20.17 -3.35 2.92
CA ALA A 232 -20.02 -2.86 1.56
C ALA A 232 -21.16 -3.32 0.64
N ASN A 233 -21.70 -4.53 0.86
CA ASN A 233 -22.82 -5.05 0.06
C ASN A 233 -24.14 -4.33 0.36
N ALA A 234 -24.37 -3.94 1.62
CA ALA A 234 -25.55 -3.18 2.01
C ALA A 234 -25.34 -1.66 1.89
N ALA A 235 -24.16 -1.20 1.47
CA ALA A 235 -23.73 0.20 1.51
C ALA A 235 -23.88 0.87 2.89
N GLU A 236 -23.79 0.10 3.97
CA GLU A 236 -23.98 0.59 5.33
C GLU A 236 -22.66 0.99 5.99
N GLY A 237 -22.64 2.18 6.60
CA GLY A 237 -21.50 2.67 7.37
C GLY A 237 -20.34 3.23 6.54
N ILE A 238 -20.44 3.21 5.20
CA ILE A 238 -19.40 3.71 4.28
C ILE A 238 -19.15 5.20 4.46
N ASP A 239 -20.20 6.02 4.56
CA ASP A 239 -20.05 7.47 4.76
C ASP A 239 -19.34 7.82 6.07
N ARG A 240 -19.64 7.08 7.15
CA ARG A 240 -18.96 7.24 8.44
C ARG A 240 -17.51 6.82 8.37
N LEU A 241 -17.20 5.80 7.56
CA LEU A 241 -15.82 5.36 7.34
C LEU A 241 -15.02 6.40 6.56
N VAL A 242 -15.61 7.00 5.52
CA VAL A 242 -15.00 8.12 4.79
C VAL A 242 -14.77 9.31 5.71
N ALA A 243 -15.77 9.70 6.49
CA ALA A 243 -15.65 10.79 7.46
C ALA A 243 -14.51 10.57 8.47
N ALA A 244 -14.36 9.35 9.01
CA ALA A 244 -13.26 9.03 9.93
C ALA A 244 -11.88 9.13 9.28
N MET A 245 -11.75 8.77 8.00
CA MET A 245 -10.49 8.94 7.25
C MET A 245 -10.20 10.43 6.96
N ASP A 246 -11.24 11.21 6.66
CA ASP A 246 -11.13 12.66 6.46
C ASP A 246 -10.75 13.39 7.75
N GLU A 247 -11.30 12.97 8.90
CA GLU A 247 -10.93 13.45 10.23
C GLU A 247 -9.45 13.16 10.53
N HIS A 248 -8.97 11.94 10.24
CA HIS A 248 -7.55 11.62 10.39
C HIS A 248 -6.67 12.47 9.46
N ALA A 249 -7.10 12.67 8.21
CA ALA A 249 -6.40 13.54 7.27
C ALA A 249 -6.33 14.99 7.77
N ALA A 250 -7.37 15.49 8.43
CA ALA A 250 -7.37 16.81 9.06
C ALA A 250 -6.39 16.86 10.23
N TRP A 251 -6.43 15.87 11.13
CA TRP A 251 -5.50 15.76 12.25
C TRP A 251 -4.02 15.70 11.80
N LEU A 252 -3.74 15.01 10.69
CA LEU A 252 -2.39 14.97 10.09
C LEU A 252 -1.93 16.34 9.54
N ARG A 253 -2.83 17.17 9.02
CA ARG A 253 -2.46 18.49 8.46
C ARG A 253 -2.03 19.48 9.55
N GLU A 254 -2.52 19.29 10.77
CA GLU A 254 -2.14 20.09 11.91
C GLU A 254 -0.70 19.80 12.37
N ALA A 255 -0.06 20.83 12.95
CA ALA A 255 1.25 20.74 13.60
C ALA A 255 2.36 20.07 12.74
N GLY A 256 2.22 20.06 11.41
CA GLY A 256 3.18 19.47 10.47
C GLY A 256 3.30 17.93 10.54
N ARG A 257 2.31 17.23 11.13
CA ARG A 257 2.36 15.77 11.31
C ARG A 257 2.49 15.03 9.97
N LEU A 258 1.72 15.46 8.96
CA LEU A 258 1.72 14.88 7.62
C LEU A 258 3.09 15.00 6.95
N ALA A 259 3.73 16.18 7.03
CA ALA A 259 5.03 16.41 6.44
C ALA A 259 6.11 15.52 7.08
N ARG A 260 6.10 15.41 8.41
CA ARG A 260 7.00 14.49 9.13
C ARG A 260 6.75 13.03 8.79
N LYS A 261 5.49 12.59 8.76
CA LYS A 261 5.11 11.22 8.36
C LYS A 261 5.63 10.90 6.96
N ARG A 262 5.38 11.77 5.97
CA ARG A 262 5.83 11.59 4.59
C ARG A 262 7.36 11.63 4.44
N ALA A 263 8.07 12.45 5.23
CA ALA A 263 9.54 12.47 5.23
C ALA A 263 10.13 11.16 5.80
N ALA A 264 9.55 10.63 6.87
CA ALA A 264 9.94 9.33 7.44
C ALA A 264 9.68 8.19 6.44
N GLN A 265 8.51 8.20 5.78
CA GLN A 265 8.17 7.27 4.70
C GLN A 265 9.16 7.30 3.54
N ALA A 266 9.53 8.50 3.06
CA ALA A 266 10.52 8.65 2.00
C ALA A 266 11.90 8.10 2.42
N SER A 267 12.33 8.38 3.66
CA SER A 267 13.61 7.88 4.18
C SER A 267 13.62 6.35 4.27
N ALA A 268 12.55 5.75 4.80
CA ALA A 268 12.40 4.30 4.90
C ALA A 268 12.37 3.64 3.50
N TRP A 269 11.68 4.25 2.54
CA TRP A 269 11.67 3.79 1.16
C TRP A 269 13.07 3.84 0.52
N ILE A 270 13.84 4.92 0.70
CA ILE A 270 15.22 5.02 0.20
C ILE A 270 16.09 3.91 0.80
N GLU A 271 16.02 3.70 2.11
CA GLU A 271 16.79 2.65 2.80
C GLU A 271 16.47 1.25 2.26
N ALA A 272 15.18 0.95 2.09
CA ALA A 272 14.73 -0.31 1.51
C ALA A 272 15.20 -0.48 0.06
N ALA A 273 15.09 0.57 -0.76
CA ALA A 273 15.52 0.56 -2.16
C ALA A 273 17.04 0.33 -2.28
N ILE A 274 17.85 0.96 -1.43
CA ILE A 274 19.30 0.75 -1.40
C ILE A 274 19.62 -0.71 -1.04
N ARG A 275 19.02 -1.26 0.02
CA ARG A 275 19.22 -2.65 0.44
C ARG A 275 18.88 -3.64 -0.68
N GLU A 276 17.75 -3.46 -1.33
CA GLU A 276 17.29 -4.31 -2.42
C GLU A 276 18.21 -4.22 -3.65
N ARG A 277 18.61 -3.01 -4.06
CA ARG A 277 19.53 -2.80 -5.20
C ARG A 277 20.90 -3.43 -4.94
N TRP A 278 21.47 -3.22 -3.75
CA TRP A 278 22.75 -3.84 -3.36
C TRP A 278 22.65 -5.36 -3.19
N GLY A 279 21.53 -5.86 -2.66
CA GLY A 279 21.27 -7.30 -2.58
C GLY A 279 21.25 -7.96 -3.96
N ARG A 280 20.54 -7.35 -4.93
CA ARG A 280 20.50 -7.82 -6.32
C ARG A 280 21.85 -7.77 -7.01
N GLU A 281 22.60 -6.67 -6.84
CA GLU A 281 23.94 -6.55 -7.40
C GLU A 281 24.91 -7.57 -6.79
N GLY A 282 24.83 -7.80 -5.47
CA GLY A 282 25.62 -8.82 -4.79
C GLY A 282 25.35 -10.22 -5.33
N LEU A 283 24.08 -10.59 -5.49
CA LEU A 283 23.69 -11.87 -6.11
C LEU A 283 24.21 -11.99 -7.54
N LYS A 284 24.16 -10.92 -8.34
CA LYS A 284 24.67 -10.91 -9.71
C LYS A 284 26.18 -11.14 -9.77
N ARG A 285 26.96 -10.50 -8.88
CA ARG A 285 28.41 -10.70 -8.78
C ARG A 285 28.78 -12.13 -8.37
N LEU A 286 27.96 -12.76 -7.53
CA LEU A 286 28.19 -14.10 -7.00
C LEU A 286 27.52 -15.22 -7.80
N ALA A 287 26.80 -14.91 -8.90
CA ALA A 287 25.93 -15.85 -9.60
C ALA A 287 26.64 -17.15 -10.04
N GLY A 288 27.90 -17.07 -10.48
CA GLY A 288 28.72 -18.24 -10.81
C GLY A 288 29.11 -19.08 -9.59
N SER A 289 29.42 -18.43 -8.46
CA SER A 289 29.83 -19.11 -7.22
C SER A 289 28.66 -19.75 -6.47
N LEU A 290 27.43 -19.22 -6.61
CA LEU A 290 26.24 -19.79 -5.96
C LEU A 290 25.83 -21.14 -6.56
N ALA A 291 25.94 -21.30 -7.88
CA ALA A 291 25.59 -22.54 -8.58
C ALA A 291 26.48 -23.71 -8.14
N ASP A 292 27.80 -23.49 -8.08
CA ASP A 292 28.79 -24.51 -7.69
C ASP A 292 28.62 -24.98 -6.24
N VAL A 293 28.17 -24.09 -5.36
CA VAL A 293 28.04 -24.35 -3.92
C VAL A 293 26.78 -25.15 -3.58
N THR A 294 25.69 -24.97 -4.32
CA THR A 294 24.44 -25.71 -4.08
C THR A 294 24.49 -27.19 -4.50
N ALA A 295 25.55 -27.61 -5.19
CA ALA A 295 25.71 -28.99 -5.67
C ALA A 295 26.23 -29.97 -4.61
N ASP A 296 26.90 -29.51 -3.55
CA ASP A 296 27.42 -30.35 -2.47
C ASP A 296 26.64 -30.15 -1.16
N THR A 297 25.65 -31.02 -0.94
CA THR A 297 24.75 -30.98 0.22
C THR A 297 25.44 -31.22 1.57
N ARG A 298 26.73 -31.56 1.58
CA ARG A 298 27.53 -31.74 2.81
C ARG A 298 28.15 -30.43 3.31
N GLN A 299 28.14 -29.36 2.49
CA GLN A 299 28.72 -28.08 2.90
C GLN A 299 27.76 -27.28 3.79
N SER A 300 28.31 -26.67 4.84
CA SER A 300 27.53 -25.86 5.77
C SER A 300 27.08 -24.55 5.12
N PRO A 301 25.76 -24.26 5.04
CA PRO A 301 25.26 -23.03 4.43
C PRO A 301 25.76 -21.76 5.16
N PHE A 302 26.06 -21.85 6.46
CA PHE A 302 26.61 -20.73 7.23
C PHE A 302 28.05 -20.40 6.84
N ARG A 303 28.89 -21.44 6.63
CA ARG A 303 30.28 -21.27 6.21
C ARG A 303 30.36 -20.71 4.79
N ILE A 304 29.51 -21.23 3.91
CA ILE A 304 29.32 -20.74 2.54
C ILE A 304 29.00 -19.24 2.56
N LEU A 305 27.98 -18.83 3.34
CA LEU A 305 27.58 -17.43 3.42
C LEU A 305 28.74 -16.55 3.92
N ALA A 306 29.48 -16.99 4.94
CA ALA A 306 30.63 -16.25 5.46
C ALA A 306 31.79 -16.13 4.44
N GLU A 307 31.93 -17.09 3.53
CA GLU A 307 32.90 -17.00 2.42
C GLU A 307 32.42 -16.06 1.32
N LEU A 308 31.17 -16.20 0.89
CA LEU A 308 30.56 -15.35 -0.12
C LEU A 308 30.51 -13.89 0.32
N ALA A 309 30.21 -13.62 1.60
CA ALA A 309 30.16 -12.27 2.16
C ALA A 309 31.52 -11.55 2.11
N ARG A 310 32.65 -12.27 2.12
CA ARG A 310 33.99 -11.68 1.97
C ARG A 310 34.31 -11.25 0.53
N ARG A 311 33.48 -11.65 -0.44
CA ARG A 311 33.65 -11.38 -1.88
C ARG A 311 32.71 -10.28 -2.40
N LEU A 312 31.78 -9.81 -1.58
CA LEU A 312 30.83 -8.72 -1.88
C LEU A 312 31.47 -7.36 -1.63
#